data_AF-A0A7Y1ZIH4-F1
#
_entry.id   AF-A0A7Y1ZIH4-F1
#
_cell.length_a   1.000
_cell.length_b   1.000
_cell.length_c   1.000
_cell.angle_alpha   90.00
_cell.angle_beta   90.00
_cell.angle_gamma   90.00
#
_symmetry.space_group_name_H-M   'P 1'
#
loop_
_entity.id
_entity.type
_entity.pdbx_description
1 polymer ?
#
loop_
_entity_poly.entity_id
_entity_poly.type
_entity_poly.pdbx_seq_one_letter_code
_entity_poly.pdbx_strand_id
1 'polypeptide(L)'
;MKLDNRFYQLPLLFDPERLSLELAQVPAHAWTRHPSGYEGNSALILLSANGGENDDMSGAMLPTPWLDEFPYVKQILDTFDSVWGRSRFMRLEGESEVPLHTDIHYHWHDRVRIHVPVITDPEVLFHCGDEAIHMAPGEAWIFDAWTMHRVVNPKSAARIHLVADTTGSASFWKLVKEARTPEDIRLGRPWQPRTVAFDPAANPQVHTETFGGGGIMHPADAERLIAEIIDDVEADQPDANSDRQVLAFRQALSDFCFDWRCAWNRYGDADNEGVHQYQGLLSQLEAAASRHGAGLVLASNGSSALTTLRKWILQIAFNQQLFSRASPARAPAAPEQTHTASAGFRRPVIILAAPRSGSTFLFETLAQAAGFYTVGGESHGVFEGINKLRPGVGSLRSNRLTADYADPETGRQLLENFTQRLVDRDGQKVNIANGMRLLEKTPKNALRVPFLNALFPDALFIYLTREPRSNISSIMEAWRSGGFVTYRHLPTWPGTWSLLLPPDWEQLAGQPLAEIARFQWASSHQHIMADLEPLPRERWLAVDHADLLADTPGTIERICLFADIPFDEQLQSYVAQETLPMSRHTVTAPAPDKWRKNEGEMQPVLAQADQIWAQVQGFTQAGDDPA
;
A
#
# COMPACT_ATOMS: atom_id res chain seq x y z
N MET A 1 5.81 1.16 -24.37
CA MET A 1 6.10 0.19 -25.45
C MET A 1 7.25 0.72 -26.28
N LYS A 2 8.11 -0.16 -26.79
CA LYS A 2 9.18 0.18 -27.74
C LYS A 2 8.62 0.29 -29.15
N LEU A 3 8.84 1.42 -29.84
CA LEU A 3 8.37 1.65 -31.22
C LEU A 3 9.53 1.95 -32.18
N ASP A 4 9.34 1.68 -33.47
CA ASP A 4 10.38 1.90 -34.50
C ASP A 4 10.74 3.39 -34.73
N ASN A 5 9.85 4.31 -34.37
CA ASN A 5 10.05 5.76 -34.48
C ASN A 5 9.69 6.43 -33.15
N ARG A 6 10.31 7.58 -32.87
CA ARG A 6 10.08 8.33 -31.62
C ARG A 6 8.65 8.81 -31.47
N PHE A 7 8.03 9.28 -32.55
CA PHE A 7 6.66 9.79 -32.56
C PHE A 7 5.91 9.32 -33.80
N TYR A 8 4.61 9.14 -33.65
CA TYR A 8 3.67 8.93 -34.75
C TYR A 8 2.46 9.83 -34.54
N GLN A 9 2.12 10.60 -35.57
CA GLN A 9 0.84 11.29 -35.63
C GLN A 9 -0.16 10.46 -36.42
N LEU A 10 -1.13 9.90 -35.72
CA LEU A 10 -2.19 9.08 -36.29
C LEU A 10 -3.06 9.93 -37.21
N PRO A 11 -3.57 9.38 -38.33
CA PRO A 11 -4.38 10.12 -39.32
C PRO A 11 -5.82 10.36 -38.84
N LEU A 12 -5.97 10.87 -37.62
CA LEU A 12 -7.24 11.26 -37.00
C LEU A 12 -7.13 12.69 -36.46
N LEU A 13 -8.19 13.46 -36.68
CA LEU A 13 -8.36 14.79 -36.10
C LEU A 13 -9.70 14.83 -35.35
N PHE A 14 -9.65 15.23 -34.10
CA PHE A 14 -10.80 15.40 -33.21
C PHE A 14 -11.09 16.90 -33.02
N ASP A 15 -12.28 17.21 -32.52
CA ASP A 15 -12.75 18.57 -32.23
C ASP A 15 -12.25 19.01 -30.83
N PRO A 16 -11.22 19.88 -30.76
CA PRO A 16 -10.68 20.31 -29.48
C PRO A 16 -11.63 21.26 -28.73
N GLU A 17 -12.50 21.98 -29.44
CA GLU A 17 -13.47 22.89 -28.81
C GLU A 17 -14.53 22.09 -28.07
N ARG A 18 -15.03 21.02 -28.70
CA ARG A 18 -15.97 20.10 -28.02
C ARG A 18 -15.35 19.43 -26.80
N LEU A 19 -14.11 18.94 -26.89
CA LEU A 19 -13.41 18.36 -25.73
C LEU A 19 -13.21 19.38 -24.61
N SER A 20 -12.90 20.63 -24.96
CA SER A 20 -12.76 21.72 -23.99
C SER A 20 -14.08 22.03 -23.29
N LEU A 21 -15.22 21.97 -24.00
CA LEU A 21 -16.55 22.14 -23.42
C LEU A 21 -16.93 21.01 -22.45
N GLU A 22 -16.54 19.76 -22.73
CA GLU A 22 -16.73 18.65 -21.78
C GLU A 22 -15.85 18.84 -20.54
N LEU A 23 -14.58 19.21 -20.72
CA LEU A 23 -13.65 19.47 -19.61
C LEU A 23 -14.07 20.64 -18.73
N ALA A 24 -14.70 21.67 -19.28
CA ALA A 24 -15.13 22.85 -18.52
C ALA A 24 -16.18 22.54 -17.44
N GLN A 25 -16.85 21.39 -17.53
CA GLN A 25 -17.87 20.94 -16.59
C GLN A 25 -17.28 20.19 -15.38
N VAL A 26 -15.98 19.85 -15.44
CA VAL A 26 -15.31 19.05 -14.40
C VAL A 26 -15.03 19.89 -13.15
N PRO A 27 -15.48 19.46 -11.96
CA PRO A 27 -15.17 20.16 -10.73
C PRO A 27 -13.71 19.96 -10.31
N ALA A 28 -13.15 20.93 -9.57
CA ALA A 28 -11.74 20.91 -9.19
C ALA A 28 -11.33 19.65 -8.38
N HIS A 29 -12.23 19.09 -7.56
CA HIS A 29 -11.96 17.90 -6.74
C HIS A 29 -11.79 16.61 -7.56
N ALA A 30 -12.26 16.58 -8.81
CA ALA A 30 -12.09 15.44 -9.71
C ALA A 30 -10.64 15.28 -10.21
N TRP A 31 -9.84 16.35 -10.10
CA TRP A 31 -8.44 16.33 -10.48
C TRP A 31 -7.59 15.89 -9.30
N THR A 32 -7.03 14.68 -9.39
CA THR A 32 -6.14 14.13 -8.37
C THR A 32 -4.68 14.37 -8.73
N ARG A 33 -3.82 14.47 -7.72
CA ARG A 33 -2.38 14.61 -7.95
C ARG A 33 -1.85 13.34 -8.60
N HIS A 34 -1.01 13.48 -9.64
CA HIS A 34 -0.44 12.32 -10.30
C HIS A 34 0.48 11.52 -9.34
N PRO A 35 0.49 10.17 -9.36
CA PRO A 35 1.27 9.35 -8.41
C PRO A 35 2.76 9.60 -8.39
N SER A 36 3.33 10.03 -9.53
CA SER A 36 4.76 10.35 -9.61
C SER A 36 5.14 11.58 -8.79
N GLY A 37 4.15 12.37 -8.32
CA GLY A 37 4.37 13.50 -7.42
C GLY A 37 4.98 14.73 -8.06
N TYR A 38 5.21 14.73 -9.37
CA TYR A 38 5.76 15.89 -10.09
C TYR A 38 4.89 17.13 -9.89
N GLU A 39 5.54 18.26 -9.66
CA GLU A 39 4.87 19.53 -9.44
C GLU A 39 4.04 19.91 -10.68
N GLY A 40 2.83 20.45 -10.44
CA GLY A 40 1.91 20.81 -11.52
C GLY A 40 1.27 19.64 -12.27
N ASN A 41 1.56 18.38 -11.93
CA ASN A 41 1.01 17.22 -12.63
C ASN A 41 -0.22 16.64 -11.91
N SER A 42 -1.37 16.63 -12.59
CA SER A 42 -2.64 16.11 -12.08
C SER A 42 -3.39 15.33 -13.15
N ALA A 43 -4.32 14.47 -12.72
CA ALA A 43 -5.09 13.62 -13.60
C ALA A 43 -6.57 13.61 -13.25
N LEU A 44 -7.42 13.51 -14.28
CA LEU A 44 -8.83 13.13 -14.17
C LEU A 44 -8.96 11.70 -14.68
N ILE A 45 -9.27 10.75 -13.81
CA ILE A 45 -9.22 9.31 -14.13
C ILE A 45 -10.56 8.88 -14.76
N LEU A 46 -10.50 8.25 -15.94
CA LEU A 46 -11.67 7.85 -16.73
C LEU A 46 -11.85 6.32 -16.81
N LEU A 47 -10.75 5.58 -16.99
CA LEU A 47 -10.71 4.12 -16.95
C LEU A 47 -9.58 3.70 -16.01
N SER A 48 -9.88 2.78 -15.09
CA SER A 48 -8.96 2.32 -14.04
C SER A 48 -9.29 0.90 -13.58
N ALA A 49 -8.40 0.30 -12.80
CA ALA A 49 -8.67 -1.02 -12.24
C ALA A 49 -9.88 -0.98 -11.31
N ASN A 50 -10.83 -1.86 -11.58
CA ASN A 50 -12.09 -2.03 -10.85
C ASN A 50 -12.96 -0.75 -10.78
N GLY A 51 -12.70 0.26 -11.62
CA GLY A 51 -13.55 1.46 -11.76
C GLY A 51 -13.41 2.48 -10.63
N GLY A 52 -12.40 2.32 -9.76
CA GLY A 52 -12.10 3.28 -8.70
C GLY A 52 -11.28 4.48 -9.18
N GLU A 53 -11.23 5.56 -8.42
CA GLU A 53 -10.31 6.67 -8.69
C GLU A 53 -8.89 6.30 -8.21
N ASN A 54 -8.25 5.36 -8.91
CA ASN A 54 -6.96 4.78 -8.55
C ASN A 54 -5.99 4.72 -9.75
N ASP A 55 -4.73 4.41 -9.43
CA ASP A 55 -3.64 4.28 -10.39
C ASP A 55 -3.16 2.83 -10.57
N ASP A 56 -3.97 1.88 -10.12
CA ASP A 56 -3.66 0.47 -10.17
C ASP A 56 -3.60 -0.01 -11.64
N MET A 57 -2.67 -0.92 -11.92
CA MET A 57 -2.44 -1.47 -13.26
C MET A 57 -2.90 -2.93 -13.39
N SER A 58 -3.41 -3.51 -12.31
CA SER A 58 -3.86 -4.90 -12.22
C SER A 58 -5.32 -4.97 -11.81
N GLY A 59 -6.12 -5.72 -12.56
CA GLY A 59 -7.55 -5.87 -12.34
C GLY A 59 -8.34 -5.62 -13.62
N ALA A 60 -9.64 -5.85 -13.58
CA ALA A 60 -10.51 -5.53 -14.71
C ALA A 60 -10.57 -4.00 -14.87
N MET A 61 -10.27 -3.49 -16.05
CA MET A 61 -10.37 -2.06 -16.34
C MET A 61 -11.84 -1.69 -16.53
N LEU A 62 -12.34 -0.79 -15.71
CA LEU A 62 -13.74 -0.36 -15.71
C LEU A 62 -13.83 1.17 -15.76
N PRO A 63 -14.95 1.72 -16.27
CA PRO A 63 -15.22 3.15 -16.20
C PRO A 63 -15.31 3.64 -14.76
N THR A 64 -14.71 4.81 -14.52
CA THR A 64 -15.02 5.61 -13.33
C THR A 64 -16.33 6.37 -13.57
N PRO A 65 -16.96 6.93 -12.51
CA PRO A 65 -18.14 7.79 -12.67
C PRO A 65 -17.91 8.98 -13.61
N TRP A 66 -16.66 9.44 -13.75
CA TRP A 66 -16.34 10.57 -14.62
C TRP A 66 -16.52 10.25 -16.10
N LEU A 67 -16.25 9.04 -16.57
CA LEU A 67 -16.33 8.74 -18.00
C LEU A 67 -17.75 8.96 -18.55
N ASP A 68 -18.79 8.78 -17.74
CA ASP A 68 -20.17 8.99 -18.15
C ASP A 68 -20.49 10.44 -18.54
N GLU A 69 -19.73 11.40 -17.99
CA GLU A 69 -19.86 12.83 -18.29
C GLU A 69 -19.15 13.24 -19.60
N PHE A 70 -18.45 12.32 -20.27
CA PHE A 70 -17.69 12.60 -21.49
C PHE A 70 -18.17 11.78 -22.71
N PRO A 71 -19.35 12.10 -23.28
CA PRO A 71 -19.86 11.37 -24.44
C PRO A 71 -18.94 11.47 -25.65
N TYR A 72 -18.26 12.60 -25.88
CA TYR A 72 -17.31 12.69 -26.99
C TYR A 72 -16.04 11.90 -26.73
N VAL A 73 -15.53 11.85 -25.49
CA VAL A 73 -14.39 10.96 -25.15
C VAL A 73 -14.75 9.50 -25.42
N LYS A 74 -15.97 9.04 -25.05
CA LYS A 74 -16.41 7.68 -25.38
C LYS A 74 -16.38 7.43 -26.90
N GLN A 75 -16.83 8.39 -27.71
CA GLN A 75 -16.76 8.32 -29.18
C GLN A 75 -15.32 8.27 -29.71
N ILE A 76 -14.41 9.04 -29.10
CA ILE A 76 -12.97 9.00 -29.43
C ILE A 76 -12.40 7.61 -29.12
N LEU A 77 -12.69 7.05 -27.95
CA LEU A 77 -12.22 5.73 -27.57
C LEU A 77 -12.77 4.63 -28.49
N ASP A 78 -14.03 4.73 -28.91
CA ASP A 78 -14.67 3.80 -29.87
C ASP A 78 -14.03 3.89 -31.27
N THR A 79 -13.54 5.07 -31.67
CA THR A 79 -12.95 5.33 -33.00
C THR A 79 -11.72 4.46 -33.30
N PHE A 80 -10.95 4.09 -32.28
CA PHE A 80 -9.71 3.32 -32.47
C PHE A 80 -9.95 1.80 -32.62
N ASP A 81 -11.19 1.32 -32.46
CA ASP A 81 -11.56 -0.10 -32.57
C ASP A 81 -10.60 -0.98 -31.75
N SER A 82 -10.46 -0.67 -30.46
CA SER A 82 -9.47 -1.31 -29.59
C SER A 82 -10.02 -1.59 -28.20
N VAL A 83 -9.26 -2.37 -27.43
CA VAL A 83 -9.53 -2.67 -26.02
C VAL A 83 -8.69 -1.73 -25.17
N TRP A 84 -9.33 -1.06 -24.22
CA TRP A 84 -8.71 -0.02 -23.41
C TRP A 84 -8.26 -0.52 -22.05
N GLY A 85 -7.01 -0.20 -21.72
CA GLY A 85 -6.48 -0.29 -20.37
C GLY A 85 -6.90 0.93 -19.55
N ARG A 86 -5.90 1.71 -19.10
CA ARG A 86 -6.11 2.94 -18.34
C ARG A 86 -6.37 4.12 -19.26
N SER A 87 -7.25 5.02 -18.86
CA SER A 87 -7.50 6.30 -19.55
C SER A 87 -7.75 7.42 -18.55
N ARG A 88 -7.29 8.62 -18.89
CA ARG A 88 -7.34 9.82 -18.05
C ARG A 88 -7.09 11.08 -18.86
N PHE A 89 -7.54 12.22 -18.38
CA PHE A 89 -6.92 13.48 -18.78
C PHE A 89 -5.68 13.74 -17.91
N MET A 90 -4.58 14.16 -18.54
CA MET A 90 -3.33 14.53 -17.90
C MET A 90 -3.14 16.04 -18.01
N ARG A 91 -3.18 16.73 -16.88
CA ARG A 91 -2.92 18.17 -16.76
C ARG A 91 -1.51 18.41 -16.25
N LEU A 92 -0.76 19.22 -16.98
CA LEU A 92 0.52 19.79 -16.56
C LEU A 92 0.33 21.30 -16.43
N GLU A 93 0.44 21.83 -15.21
CA GLU A 93 0.32 23.27 -14.96
C GLU A 93 1.35 24.07 -15.75
N GLY A 94 1.15 25.38 -15.77
CA GLY A 94 2.10 26.30 -16.36
C GLY A 94 3.47 26.22 -15.67
N GLU A 95 4.53 26.52 -16.44
CA GLU A 95 5.92 26.60 -15.98
C GLU A 95 6.39 25.31 -15.27
N SER A 96 5.80 24.17 -15.66
CA SER A 96 6.05 22.86 -15.07
C SER A 96 6.63 21.89 -16.09
N GLU A 97 7.31 20.85 -15.62
CA GLU A 97 7.84 19.79 -16.47
C GLU A 97 7.60 18.40 -15.88
N VAL A 98 7.55 17.40 -16.75
CA VAL A 98 7.77 16.00 -16.37
C VAL A 98 9.22 15.69 -16.71
N PRO A 99 10.07 15.33 -15.74
CA PRO A 99 11.50 15.15 -15.94
C PRO A 99 11.80 13.97 -16.86
N LEU A 100 13.07 13.84 -17.26
CA LEU A 100 13.53 12.77 -18.15
C LEU A 100 13.38 11.39 -17.49
N HIS A 101 12.61 10.49 -18.14
CA HIS A 101 12.30 9.15 -17.63
C HIS A 101 12.00 8.15 -18.77
N THR A 102 11.85 6.88 -18.39
CA THR A 102 11.36 5.77 -19.23
C THR A 102 10.21 5.02 -18.54
N ASP A 103 9.27 4.52 -19.33
CA ASP A 103 8.13 3.75 -18.83
C ASP A 103 8.43 2.25 -18.85
N ILE A 104 9.17 1.78 -17.84
CA ILE A 104 9.66 0.39 -17.75
C ILE A 104 8.74 -0.58 -16.99
N HIS A 105 7.55 -0.18 -16.57
CA HIS A 105 6.61 -1.10 -15.93
C HIS A 105 6.02 -2.08 -16.96
N TYR A 106 5.79 -3.35 -16.58
CA TYR A 106 5.22 -4.38 -17.46
C TYR A 106 3.96 -3.94 -18.21
N HIS A 107 3.08 -3.18 -17.54
CA HIS A 107 1.86 -2.63 -18.14
C HIS A 107 2.12 -1.93 -19.49
N TRP A 108 3.19 -1.14 -19.59
CA TRP A 108 3.59 -0.44 -20.82
C TRP A 108 4.50 -1.23 -21.73
N HIS A 109 4.85 -2.47 -21.40
CA HIS A 109 5.56 -3.35 -22.33
C HIS A 109 4.73 -3.54 -23.61
N ASP A 110 3.51 -4.07 -23.43
CA ASP A 110 2.60 -4.44 -24.50
C ASP A 110 1.52 -3.40 -24.77
N ARG A 111 1.55 -2.24 -24.10
CA ARG A 111 0.61 -1.14 -24.33
C ARG A 111 1.29 0.11 -24.83
N VAL A 112 0.69 0.68 -25.87
CA VAL A 112 0.98 2.02 -26.35
C VAL A 112 0.02 3.01 -25.73
N ARG A 113 0.50 4.23 -25.47
CA ARG A 113 -0.31 5.33 -24.96
C ARG A 113 -0.65 6.30 -26.08
N ILE A 114 -1.95 6.44 -26.35
CA ILE A 114 -2.46 7.50 -27.23
C ILE A 114 -2.54 8.80 -26.44
N HIS A 115 -2.17 9.90 -27.08
CA HIS A 115 -2.34 11.27 -26.62
C HIS A 115 -3.26 12.02 -27.59
N VAL A 116 -4.31 12.63 -27.07
CA VAL A 116 -5.15 13.60 -27.80
C VAL A 116 -5.07 14.94 -27.06
N PRO A 117 -4.28 15.91 -27.56
CA PRO A 117 -4.17 17.23 -26.94
C PRO A 117 -5.50 17.97 -26.99
N VAL A 118 -5.93 18.53 -25.87
CA VAL A 118 -7.15 19.35 -25.79
C VAL A 118 -6.77 20.81 -25.60
N ILE A 119 -5.94 21.09 -24.60
CA ILE A 119 -5.41 22.41 -24.30
C ILE A 119 -3.89 22.29 -24.33
N THR A 120 -3.22 23.07 -25.16
CA THR A 120 -1.76 23.06 -25.31
C THR A 120 -1.31 24.34 -26.03
N ASP A 121 -0.02 24.61 -26.00
CA ASP A 121 0.61 25.77 -26.63
C ASP A 121 1.77 25.31 -27.53
N PRO A 122 2.03 25.96 -28.69
CA PRO A 122 3.13 25.59 -29.59
C PRO A 122 4.52 25.46 -28.95
N GLU A 123 4.77 26.14 -27.82
CA GLU A 123 6.04 26.03 -27.08
C GLU A 123 6.08 24.84 -26.10
N VAL A 124 4.98 24.11 -25.92
CA VAL A 124 4.95 22.85 -25.15
C VAL A 124 5.50 21.73 -26.02
N LEU A 125 6.67 21.21 -25.64
CA LEU A 125 7.40 20.21 -26.40
C LEU A 125 7.50 18.88 -25.63
N PHE A 126 7.15 17.81 -26.34
CA PHE A 126 7.45 16.44 -25.93
C PHE A 126 8.79 16.04 -26.54
N HIS A 127 9.74 15.66 -25.70
CA HIS A 127 11.05 15.16 -26.10
C HIS A 127 11.08 13.64 -25.97
N CYS A 128 11.55 12.93 -26.98
CA CYS A 128 11.79 11.49 -26.92
C CYS A 128 13.06 11.16 -27.71
N GLY A 129 14.11 10.74 -27.01
CA GLY A 129 15.44 10.61 -27.60
C GLY A 129 15.96 11.95 -28.13
N ASP A 130 16.33 11.96 -29.40
CA ASP A 130 16.85 13.11 -30.14
C ASP A 130 15.76 13.94 -30.84
N GLU A 131 14.50 13.50 -30.77
CA GLU A 131 13.36 14.18 -31.40
C GLU A 131 12.57 15.01 -30.37
N ALA A 132 12.01 16.12 -30.82
CA ALA A 132 11.09 16.95 -30.05
C ALA A 132 9.91 17.40 -30.92
N ILE A 133 8.69 17.25 -30.41
CA ILE A 133 7.48 17.61 -31.15
C ILE A 133 6.51 18.40 -30.27
N HIS A 134 5.85 19.39 -30.88
CA HIS A 134 4.60 19.93 -30.37
C HIS A 134 3.45 19.07 -30.88
N MET A 135 2.57 18.64 -29.98
CA MET A 135 1.31 17.97 -30.34
C MET A 135 0.20 19.01 -30.27
N ALA A 136 -0.43 19.33 -31.41
CA ALA A 136 -1.43 20.41 -31.50
C ALA A 136 -2.84 19.94 -31.07
N PRO A 137 -3.75 20.86 -30.67
CA PRO A 137 -5.10 20.51 -30.24
C PRO A 137 -5.86 19.67 -31.28
N GLY A 138 -6.53 18.62 -30.81
CA GLY A 138 -7.34 17.72 -31.64
C GLY A 138 -6.54 16.68 -32.42
N GLU A 139 -5.22 16.73 -32.43
CA GLU A 139 -4.40 15.68 -33.06
C GLU A 139 -4.40 14.39 -32.23
N ALA A 140 -3.98 13.29 -32.84
CA ALA A 140 -3.81 12.01 -32.16
C ALA A 140 -2.37 11.50 -32.32
N TRP A 141 -1.72 11.21 -31.20
CA TRP A 141 -0.30 10.87 -31.18
C TRP A 141 -0.04 9.60 -30.37
N ILE A 142 0.96 8.84 -30.77
CA ILE A 142 1.65 7.86 -29.92
C ILE A 142 3.15 8.14 -29.97
N PHE A 143 3.88 7.73 -28.94
CA PHE A 143 5.33 7.86 -28.92
C PHE A 143 6.00 6.67 -28.24
N ASP A 144 7.29 6.53 -28.51
CA ASP A 144 8.14 5.48 -27.96
C ASP A 144 8.43 5.71 -26.47
N ALA A 145 7.55 5.24 -25.60
CA ALA A 145 7.68 5.40 -24.14
C ALA A 145 8.83 4.58 -23.52
N TRP A 146 9.43 3.67 -24.31
CA TRP A 146 10.61 2.91 -23.89
C TRP A 146 11.88 3.76 -23.89
N THR A 147 11.95 4.74 -24.78
CA THR A 147 13.09 5.67 -24.89
C THR A 147 12.96 6.80 -23.87
N MET A 148 14.10 7.32 -23.41
CA MET A 148 14.15 8.45 -22.48
C MET A 148 13.37 9.64 -23.04
N HIS A 149 12.37 10.09 -22.29
CA HIS A 149 11.46 11.13 -22.71
C HIS A 149 11.11 12.08 -21.56
N ARG A 150 10.74 13.32 -21.92
CA ARG A 150 10.32 14.38 -21.00
C ARG A 150 9.32 15.28 -21.70
N VAL A 151 8.62 16.11 -20.93
CA VAL A 151 7.76 17.16 -21.49
C VAL A 151 7.89 18.43 -20.68
N VAL A 152 8.05 19.55 -21.37
CA VAL A 152 8.25 20.86 -20.78
C VAL A 152 7.09 21.77 -21.18
N ASN A 153 6.43 22.38 -20.20
CA ASN A 153 5.45 23.44 -20.43
C ASN A 153 6.05 24.77 -19.96
N PRO A 154 6.68 25.56 -20.84
CA PRO A 154 7.30 26.83 -20.45
C PRO A 154 6.27 27.97 -20.30
N LYS A 155 4.99 27.73 -20.60
CA LYS A 155 3.94 28.75 -20.60
C LYS A 155 3.24 28.80 -19.26
N SER A 156 2.61 29.93 -18.95
CA SER A 156 1.79 30.07 -17.74
C SER A 156 0.46 29.31 -17.82
N ALA A 157 -0.04 29.01 -19.03
CA ALA A 157 -1.26 28.24 -19.21
C ALA A 157 -1.00 26.74 -19.03
N ALA A 158 -1.96 26.03 -18.44
CA ALA A 158 -1.89 24.58 -18.29
C ALA A 158 -2.05 23.86 -19.64
N ARG A 159 -1.38 22.72 -19.77
CA ARG A 159 -1.56 21.77 -20.88
C ARG A 159 -2.41 20.59 -20.40
N ILE A 160 -3.41 20.19 -21.17
CA ILE A 160 -4.28 19.04 -20.90
C ILE A 160 -4.36 18.13 -22.12
N HIS A 161 -3.94 16.87 -21.98
CA HIS A 161 -4.12 15.83 -22.99
C HIS A 161 -5.04 14.72 -22.45
N LEU A 162 -5.98 14.24 -23.25
CA LEU A 162 -6.56 12.91 -23.03
C LEU A 162 -5.48 11.87 -23.33
N VAL A 163 -5.30 10.91 -22.43
CA VAL A 163 -4.44 9.76 -22.68
C VAL A 163 -5.19 8.46 -22.46
N ALA A 164 -4.88 7.46 -23.28
CA ALA A 164 -5.48 6.13 -23.18
C ALA A 164 -4.48 5.05 -23.59
N ASP A 165 -4.31 4.05 -22.74
CA ASP A 165 -3.40 2.93 -22.94
C ASP A 165 -4.13 1.78 -23.63
N THR A 166 -3.54 1.18 -24.66
CA THR A 166 -4.11 0.03 -25.37
C THR A 166 -3.02 -0.88 -25.93
N THR A 167 -3.30 -2.18 -26.05
CA THR A 167 -2.44 -3.12 -26.81
C THR A 167 -2.57 -2.93 -28.32
N GLY A 168 -3.67 -2.31 -28.76
CA GLY A 168 -3.99 -2.09 -30.16
C GLY A 168 -4.55 -3.33 -30.86
N SER A 169 -5.67 -3.16 -31.55
CA SER A 169 -6.18 -4.16 -32.50
C SER A 169 -5.42 -4.13 -33.83
N ALA A 170 -5.71 -5.09 -34.72
CA ALA A 170 -5.18 -5.04 -36.10
C ALA A 170 -5.62 -3.77 -36.85
N SER A 171 -6.83 -3.26 -36.58
CA SER A 171 -7.33 -2.01 -37.15
C SER A 171 -6.51 -0.82 -36.64
N PHE A 172 -6.24 -0.77 -35.33
CA PHE A 172 -5.36 0.25 -34.74
C PHE A 172 -3.95 0.20 -35.35
N TRP A 173 -3.33 -0.97 -35.49
CA TRP A 173 -1.99 -1.06 -36.05
C TRP A 173 -1.91 -0.75 -37.55
N LYS A 174 -3.01 -0.87 -38.31
CA LYS A 174 -3.11 -0.31 -39.67
C LYS A 174 -3.13 1.21 -39.64
N LEU A 175 -3.88 1.80 -38.71
CA LEU A 175 -3.90 3.24 -38.49
C LEU A 175 -2.50 3.80 -38.16
N VAL A 176 -1.72 3.09 -37.34
CA VAL A 176 -0.33 3.47 -37.03
C VAL A 176 0.58 3.41 -38.27
N LYS A 177 0.38 2.47 -39.18
CA LYS A 177 1.15 2.41 -40.44
C LYS A 177 0.85 3.56 -41.40
N GLU A 178 -0.33 4.16 -41.28
CA GLU A 178 -0.75 5.35 -42.03
C GLU A 178 -0.38 6.67 -41.33
N ALA A 179 0.17 6.59 -40.11
CA ALA A 179 0.61 7.74 -39.35
C ALA A 179 1.83 8.39 -40.00
N ARG A 180 1.99 9.70 -39.79
CA ARG A 180 3.19 10.43 -40.20
C ARG A 180 4.20 10.48 -39.06
N THR A 181 5.47 10.31 -39.40
CA THR A 181 6.61 10.45 -38.48
C THR A 181 7.15 11.89 -38.48
N PRO A 182 8.04 12.28 -37.52
CA PRO A 182 8.74 13.56 -37.58
C PRO A 182 9.48 13.79 -38.90
N GLU A 183 10.04 12.73 -39.50
CA GLU A 183 10.70 12.83 -40.81
C GLU A 183 9.69 13.15 -41.93
N ASP A 184 8.54 12.47 -41.95
CA ASP A 184 7.49 12.75 -42.94
C ASP A 184 6.97 14.18 -42.84
N ILE A 185 6.84 14.71 -41.62
CA ILE A 185 6.48 16.12 -41.35
C ILE A 185 7.55 17.05 -41.91
N ARG A 186 8.83 16.82 -41.60
CA ARG A 186 9.96 17.63 -42.10
C ARG A 186 10.05 17.63 -43.62
N LEU A 187 9.81 16.49 -44.25
CA LEU A 187 9.84 16.32 -45.70
C LEU A 187 8.55 16.77 -46.40
N GLY A 188 7.52 17.15 -45.65
CA GLY A 188 6.24 17.59 -46.18
C GLY A 188 5.52 16.50 -46.99
N ARG A 189 5.63 15.23 -46.57
CA ARG A 189 5.00 14.12 -47.28
C ARG A 189 3.46 14.24 -47.22
N PRO A 190 2.74 13.87 -48.30
CA PRO A 190 1.29 13.90 -48.30
C PRO A 190 0.71 13.08 -47.15
N TRP A 191 -0.23 13.67 -46.41
CA TRP A 191 -0.92 13.05 -45.29
C TRP A 191 -2.40 13.42 -45.33
N GLN A 192 -3.29 12.43 -45.23
CA GLN A 192 -4.73 12.62 -45.35
C GLN A 192 -5.43 12.17 -44.07
N PRO A 193 -5.53 13.04 -43.04
CA PRO A 193 -6.21 12.68 -41.82
C PRO A 193 -7.73 12.66 -42.00
N ARG A 194 -8.40 11.82 -41.23
CA ARG A 194 -9.86 11.80 -41.12
C ARG A 194 -10.30 12.62 -39.90
N THR A 195 -11.17 13.60 -40.12
CA THR A 195 -11.84 14.32 -39.02
C THR A 195 -12.97 13.49 -38.44
N VAL A 196 -13.04 13.42 -37.10
CA VAL A 196 -14.08 12.72 -36.35
C VAL A 196 -14.81 13.75 -35.51
N ALA A 197 -15.87 14.35 -36.06
CA ALA A 197 -16.69 15.32 -35.33
C ALA A 197 -17.56 14.64 -34.26
N PHE A 198 -17.96 15.39 -33.24
CA PHE A 198 -18.91 14.89 -32.23
C PHE A 198 -20.29 14.65 -32.84
N ASP A 199 -20.80 13.44 -32.64
CA ASP A 199 -22.16 13.07 -33.01
C ASP A 199 -22.98 12.81 -31.74
N PRO A 200 -23.95 13.69 -31.40
CA PRO A 200 -24.77 13.51 -30.21
C PRO A 200 -25.71 12.29 -30.29
N ALA A 201 -25.90 11.70 -31.48
CA ALA A 201 -26.67 10.47 -31.67
C ALA A 201 -25.79 9.20 -31.62
N ALA A 202 -24.47 9.33 -31.51
CA ALA A 202 -23.58 8.20 -31.42
C ALA A 202 -23.83 7.39 -30.13
N ASN A 203 -23.73 6.07 -30.23
CA ASN A 203 -23.80 5.15 -29.10
C ASN A 203 -22.50 4.33 -28.99
N PRO A 204 -21.38 4.99 -28.62
CA PRO A 204 -20.04 4.40 -28.66
C PRO A 204 -19.92 3.18 -27.74
N GLN A 205 -19.15 2.17 -28.18
CA GLN A 205 -18.89 0.96 -27.41
C GLN A 205 -17.45 0.95 -26.90
N VAL A 206 -17.26 1.37 -25.65
CA VAL A 206 -15.94 1.38 -25.02
C VAL A 206 -15.62 -0.02 -24.49
N HIS A 207 -14.82 -0.77 -25.24
CA HIS A 207 -14.32 -2.07 -24.80
C HIS A 207 -13.10 -1.92 -23.91
N THR A 208 -13.07 -2.59 -22.76
CA THR A 208 -11.99 -2.49 -21.77
C THR A 208 -11.34 -3.84 -21.48
N GLU A 209 -10.12 -3.80 -20.94
CA GLU A 209 -9.38 -5.00 -20.54
C GLU A 209 -10.03 -5.62 -19.30
N THR A 210 -10.88 -6.63 -19.51
CA THR A 210 -11.58 -7.33 -18.40
C THR A 210 -10.77 -8.48 -17.81
N PHE A 211 -9.78 -8.99 -18.54
CA PHE A 211 -8.89 -10.04 -18.07
C PHE A 211 -7.72 -9.44 -17.28
N GLY A 212 -7.74 -9.61 -15.95
CA GLY A 212 -6.71 -9.09 -15.04
C GLY A 212 -5.40 -9.89 -14.99
N GLY A 213 -5.19 -10.83 -15.91
CA GLY A 213 -4.04 -11.76 -15.93
C GLY A 213 -4.33 -13.12 -15.27
N GLY A 214 -3.46 -14.10 -15.53
CA GLY A 214 -3.47 -15.41 -14.86
C GLY A 214 -2.78 -15.36 -13.50
N GLY A 215 -2.95 -16.43 -12.69
CA GLY A 215 -2.28 -16.54 -11.39
C GLY A 215 -0.76 -16.65 -11.51
N ILE A 216 -0.29 -17.32 -12.56
CA ILE A 216 1.12 -17.51 -12.89
C ILE A 216 1.32 -16.98 -14.31
N MET A 217 2.43 -16.31 -14.56
CA MET A 217 2.83 -15.94 -15.93
C MET A 217 3.24 -17.20 -16.68
N HIS A 218 2.67 -17.36 -17.88
CA HIS A 218 2.98 -18.50 -18.74
C HIS A 218 4.48 -18.54 -19.08
N PRO A 219 5.15 -19.71 -19.11
CA PRO A 219 6.58 -19.80 -19.36
C PRO A 219 7.03 -19.13 -20.67
N ALA A 220 6.20 -19.22 -21.71
CA ALA A 220 6.49 -18.54 -22.98
C ALA A 220 6.58 -17.00 -22.83
N ASP A 221 5.74 -16.40 -21.99
CA ASP A 221 5.78 -14.96 -21.73
C ASP A 221 7.01 -14.59 -20.90
N ALA A 222 7.30 -15.36 -19.85
CA ALA A 222 8.48 -15.16 -19.02
C ALA A 222 9.77 -15.27 -19.84
N GLU A 223 9.87 -16.31 -20.68
CA GLU A 223 10.99 -16.55 -21.58
C GLU A 223 11.17 -15.43 -22.60
N ARG A 224 10.09 -14.96 -23.21
CA ARG A 224 10.13 -13.84 -24.16
C ARG A 224 10.67 -12.58 -23.49
N LEU A 225 10.09 -12.18 -22.35
CA LEU A 225 10.50 -10.98 -21.62
C LEU A 225 11.95 -11.07 -21.12
N ILE A 226 12.37 -12.25 -20.65
CA ILE A 226 13.76 -12.49 -20.22
C ILE A 226 14.72 -12.46 -21.40
N ALA A 227 14.37 -13.04 -22.54
CA ALA A 227 15.18 -12.99 -23.75
C ALA A 227 15.38 -11.53 -24.20
N GLU A 228 14.34 -10.70 -24.16
CA GLU A 228 14.45 -9.27 -24.48
C GLU A 228 15.43 -8.54 -23.55
N ILE A 229 15.40 -8.82 -22.24
CA ILE A 229 16.37 -8.25 -21.29
C ILE A 229 17.80 -8.74 -21.58
N ILE A 230 17.97 -10.03 -21.86
CA ILE A 230 19.28 -10.63 -22.16
C ILE A 230 19.87 -9.99 -23.43
N ASP A 231 19.09 -9.97 -24.52
CA ASP A 231 19.52 -9.46 -25.82
C ASP A 231 19.92 -7.97 -25.72
N ASP A 232 19.20 -7.18 -24.91
CA ASP A 232 19.48 -5.75 -24.73
C ASP A 232 20.70 -5.48 -23.84
N VAL A 233 20.98 -6.35 -22.86
CA VAL A 233 22.18 -6.27 -22.01
C VAL A 233 23.44 -6.75 -22.77
N GLU A 234 23.27 -7.73 -23.66
CA GLU A 234 24.32 -8.28 -24.52
C GLU A 234 24.62 -7.41 -25.75
N ALA A 235 23.70 -6.50 -26.11
CA ALA A 235 23.92 -5.59 -27.21
C ALA A 235 25.18 -4.75 -27.00
N ASP A 236 26.03 -4.72 -28.03
CA ASP A 236 27.38 -4.15 -27.97
C ASP A 236 27.34 -2.65 -27.62
N GLN A 237 27.85 -2.32 -26.43
CA GLN A 237 28.16 -0.97 -26.00
C GLN A 237 29.56 -0.97 -25.36
N PRO A 238 30.53 -0.25 -25.95
CA PRO A 238 31.84 -0.09 -25.35
C PRO A 238 31.68 0.48 -23.93
N ASP A 239 32.21 -0.24 -22.95
CA ASP A 239 32.35 0.17 -21.53
C ASP A 239 31.08 0.17 -20.64
N ALA A 240 29.90 -0.20 -21.15
CA ALA A 240 28.66 -0.12 -20.35
C ALA A 240 28.46 -1.34 -19.41
N ASN A 241 28.65 -2.56 -19.92
CA ASN A 241 28.40 -3.81 -19.20
C ASN A 241 29.64 -4.72 -19.27
N SER A 242 29.96 -5.44 -18.19
CA SER A 242 31.09 -6.39 -18.17
C SER A 242 30.69 -7.76 -18.72
N ASP A 243 31.38 -8.28 -19.74
CA ASP A 243 31.10 -9.60 -20.35
C ASP A 243 30.93 -10.73 -19.33
N ARG A 244 31.81 -10.80 -18.34
CA ARG A 244 31.75 -11.82 -17.28
C ARG A 244 30.48 -11.70 -16.44
N GLN A 245 30.08 -10.46 -16.17
CA GLN A 245 28.90 -10.16 -15.38
C GLN A 245 27.62 -10.46 -16.18
N VAL A 246 27.59 -10.05 -17.45
CA VAL A 246 26.51 -10.35 -18.40
C VAL A 246 26.29 -11.86 -18.53
N LEU A 247 27.36 -12.64 -18.71
CA LEU A 247 27.27 -14.10 -18.81
C LEU A 247 26.66 -14.74 -17.55
N ALA A 248 27.05 -14.27 -16.36
CA ALA A 248 26.50 -14.78 -15.10
C ALA A 248 25.02 -14.39 -14.90
N PHE A 249 24.65 -13.17 -15.31
CA PHE A 249 23.26 -12.71 -15.29
C PHE A 249 22.40 -13.51 -16.28
N ARG A 250 22.85 -13.65 -17.53
CA ARG A 250 22.21 -14.49 -18.55
C ARG A 250 21.96 -15.91 -18.06
N GLN A 251 22.96 -16.52 -17.43
CA GLN A 251 22.84 -17.89 -16.91
C GLN A 251 21.73 -17.98 -15.85
N ALA A 252 21.71 -17.08 -14.88
CA ALA A 252 20.68 -17.06 -13.82
C ALA A 252 19.26 -16.91 -14.39
N LEU A 253 19.09 -16.03 -15.39
CA LEU A 253 17.81 -15.79 -16.04
C LEU A 253 17.37 -17.02 -16.87
N SER A 254 18.32 -17.66 -17.55
CA SER A 254 18.06 -18.89 -18.33
C SER A 254 17.69 -20.07 -17.45
N ASP A 255 18.39 -20.26 -16.33
CA ASP A 255 18.10 -21.32 -15.35
C ASP A 255 16.69 -21.16 -14.78
N PHE A 256 16.31 -19.93 -14.42
CA PHE A 256 14.94 -19.63 -14.00
C PHE A 256 13.92 -20.01 -15.08
N CYS A 257 14.13 -19.69 -16.35
CA CYS A 257 13.21 -20.06 -17.43
C CYS A 257 13.01 -21.59 -17.53
N PHE A 258 14.08 -22.38 -17.40
CA PHE A 258 13.99 -23.84 -17.44
C PHE A 258 13.19 -24.38 -16.24
N ASP A 259 13.48 -23.91 -15.04
CA ASP A 259 12.82 -24.37 -13.82
C ASP A 259 11.36 -23.90 -13.74
N TRP A 260 11.08 -22.67 -14.19
CA TRP A 260 9.74 -22.10 -14.27
C TRP A 260 8.85 -22.92 -15.21
N ARG A 261 9.38 -23.33 -16.36
CA ARG A 261 8.68 -24.21 -17.30
C ARG A 261 8.42 -25.59 -16.71
N CYS A 262 9.38 -26.15 -15.98
CA CYS A 262 9.19 -27.42 -15.26
C CYS A 262 8.09 -27.31 -14.22
N ALA A 263 8.07 -26.22 -13.42
CA ALA A 263 7.03 -25.96 -12.45
C ALA A 263 5.66 -25.79 -13.11
N TRP A 264 5.59 -25.04 -14.22
CA TRP A 264 4.36 -24.87 -15.00
C TRP A 264 3.80 -26.17 -15.55
N ASN A 265 4.62 -27.01 -16.18
CA ASN A 265 4.13 -28.29 -16.71
C ASN A 265 3.67 -29.26 -15.61
N ARG A 266 4.10 -29.04 -14.36
CA ARG A 266 3.69 -29.85 -13.22
C ARG A 266 2.43 -29.33 -12.52
N TYR A 267 2.34 -28.01 -12.32
CA TYR A 267 1.31 -27.40 -11.47
C TYR A 267 0.33 -26.49 -12.22
N GLY A 268 0.68 -25.99 -13.41
CA GLY A 268 -0.14 -25.05 -14.16
C GLY A 268 -0.40 -23.73 -13.42
N ASP A 269 -1.47 -23.03 -13.79
CA ASP A 269 -1.87 -21.70 -13.29
C ASP A 269 -3.09 -21.70 -12.34
N ALA A 270 -3.64 -22.88 -12.03
CA ALA A 270 -4.84 -23.04 -11.23
C ALA A 270 -4.64 -23.93 -9.98
N ASP A 271 -3.48 -24.58 -9.84
CA ASP A 271 -3.19 -25.48 -8.72
C ASP A 271 -2.45 -24.77 -7.57
N ASN A 272 -3.04 -24.81 -6.38
CA ASN A 272 -2.46 -24.25 -5.17
C ASN A 272 -1.22 -25.04 -4.68
N GLU A 273 -1.06 -26.31 -5.08
CA GLU A 273 0.08 -27.14 -4.66
C GLU A 273 1.43 -26.62 -5.18
N GLY A 274 1.42 -25.88 -6.31
CA GLY A 274 2.62 -25.32 -6.93
C GLY A 274 3.10 -23.98 -6.37
N VAL A 275 2.32 -23.31 -5.51
CA VAL A 275 2.57 -21.92 -5.08
C VAL A 275 3.96 -21.76 -4.45
N HIS A 276 4.32 -22.64 -3.52
CA HIS A 276 5.64 -22.59 -2.88
C HIS A 276 6.79 -22.80 -3.88
N GLN A 277 6.57 -23.62 -4.91
CA GLN A 277 7.59 -23.84 -5.94
C GLN A 277 7.82 -22.56 -6.75
N TYR A 278 6.77 -21.91 -7.23
CA TYR A 278 6.90 -20.66 -7.99
C TYR A 278 7.52 -19.54 -7.17
N GLN A 279 7.09 -19.36 -5.91
CA GLN A 279 7.68 -18.36 -5.00
C GLN A 279 9.16 -18.63 -4.73
N GLY A 280 9.53 -19.90 -4.57
CA GLY A 280 10.92 -20.32 -4.42
C GLY A 280 11.77 -19.96 -5.64
N LEU A 281 11.26 -20.22 -6.86
CA LEU A 281 11.96 -19.88 -8.10
C LEU A 281 12.14 -18.36 -8.28
N LEU A 282 11.12 -17.56 -7.98
CA LEU A 282 11.23 -16.09 -8.04
C LEU A 282 12.24 -15.55 -7.01
N SER A 283 12.26 -16.12 -5.81
CA SER A 283 13.22 -15.75 -4.76
C SER A 283 14.66 -16.08 -5.16
N GLN A 284 14.87 -17.24 -5.78
CA GLN A 284 16.17 -17.66 -6.32
C GLN A 284 16.62 -16.75 -7.47
N LEU A 285 15.71 -16.42 -8.39
CA LEU A 285 15.97 -15.47 -9.47
C LEU A 285 16.37 -14.10 -8.91
N GLU A 286 15.62 -13.53 -7.96
CA GLU A 286 15.93 -12.21 -7.38
C GLU A 286 17.30 -12.20 -6.70
N ALA A 287 17.66 -13.26 -5.97
CA ALA A 287 18.95 -13.37 -5.32
C ALA A 287 20.11 -13.47 -6.33
N ALA A 288 19.95 -14.28 -7.38
CA ALA A 288 20.95 -14.44 -8.44
C ALA A 288 21.08 -13.17 -9.30
N ALA A 289 19.96 -12.61 -9.73
CA ALA A 289 19.88 -11.38 -10.50
C ALA A 289 20.42 -10.18 -9.71
N SER A 290 20.20 -10.08 -8.39
CA SER A 290 20.78 -9.01 -7.58
C SER A 290 22.30 -9.12 -7.46
N ARG A 291 22.83 -10.35 -7.39
CA ARG A 291 24.28 -10.59 -7.31
C ARG A 291 25.00 -10.28 -8.62
N HIS A 292 24.38 -10.62 -9.74
CA HIS A 292 25.02 -10.55 -11.05
C HIS A 292 24.55 -9.37 -11.90
N GLY A 293 23.36 -8.83 -11.67
CA GLY A 293 22.76 -7.75 -12.46
C GLY A 293 22.96 -6.34 -11.89
N ALA A 294 23.60 -6.20 -10.73
CA ALA A 294 23.86 -4.89 -10.13
C ALA A 294 24.76 -4.04 -11.04
N GLY A 295 24.26 -2.88 -11.47
CA GLY A 295 24.98 -1.97 -12.36
C GLY A 295 24.85 -2.29 -13.86
N LEU A 296 24.26 -3.43 -14.24
CA LEU A 296 23.96 -3.70 -15.65
C LEU A 296 22.85 -2.75 -16.14
N VAL A 297 23.04 -2.23 -17.35
CA VAL A 297 22.10 -1.33 -18.03
C VAL A 297 21.63 -1.94 -19.35
N LEU A 298 20.42 -1.59 -19.76
CA LEU A 298 19.87 -1.92 -21.08
C LEU A 298 20.50 -0.97 -22.11
N ALA A 299 21.08 -1.50 -23.17
CA ALA A 299 21.72 -0.70 -24.22
C ALA A 299 20.73 0.25 -24.90
N SER A 300 19.46 -0.17 -25.05
CA SER A 300 18.46 0.56 -25.83
C SER A 300 17.94 1.83 -25.16
N ASN A 301 17.97 1.92 -23.82
CA ASN A 301 17.43 3.09 -23.10
C ASN A 301 18.21 3.49 -21.83
N GLY A 302 19.29 2.79 -21.47
CA GLY A 302 20.13 3.08 -20.31
C GLY A 302 19.50 2.73 -18.94
N SER A 303 18.31 2.11 -18.92
CA SER A 303 17.65 1.70 -17.67
C SER A 303 18.39 0.54 -17.01
N SER A 304 18.28 0.41 -15.69
CA SER A 304 18.85 -0.73 -14.98
C SER A 304 18.18 -2.05 -15.40
N ALA A 305 18.98 -3.04 -15.81
CA ALA A 305 18.50 -4.37 -16.19
C ALA A 305 17.80 -5.07 -15.02
N LEU A 306 18.37 -4.98 -13.81
CA LEU A 306 17.77 -5.53 -12.59
C LEU A 306 16.43 -4.85 -12.25
N THR A 307 16.34 -3.53 -12.40
CA THR A 307 15.08 -2.80 -12.13
C THR A 307 14.00 -3.18 -13.14
N THR A 308 14.39 -3.38 -14.40
CA THR A 308 13.48 -3.84 -15.46
C THR A 308 13.00 -5.27 -15.20
N LEU A 309 13.91 -6.21 -14.88
CA LEU A 309 13.57 -7.58 -14.50
C LEU A 309 12.57 -7.62 -13.33
N ARG A 310 12.76 -6.77 -12.32
CA ARG A 310 11.83 -6.66 -11.19
C ARG A 310 10.43 -6.25 -11.65
N LYS A 311 10.35 -5.24 -12.50
CA LYS A 311 9.07 -4.68 -12.99
C LYS A 311 8.38 -5.55 -14.04
N TRP A 312 9.12 -6.41 -14.75
CA TRP A 312 8.59 -7.27 -15.81
C TRP A 312 8.26 -8.67 -15.32
N ILE A 313 9.14 -9.27 -14.52
CA ILE A 313 9.02 -10.65 -14.07
C ILE A 313 8.65 -10.70 -12.60
N LEU A 314 9.52 -10.22 -11.70
CA LEU A 314 9.39 -10.56 -10.27
C LEU A 314 8.12 -9.98 -9.61
N GLN A 315 7.62 -8.85 -10.10
CA GLN A 315 6.38 -8.23 -9.60
C GLN A 315 5.10 -8.81 -10.23
N ILE A 316 5.21 -9.44 -11.40
CA ILE A 316 4.05 -9.78 -12.25
C ILE A 316 3.87 -11.28 -12.43
N ALA A 317 4.96 -12.05 -12.43
CA ALA A 317 4.96 -13.46 -12.79
C ALA A 317 4.14 -14.36 -11.83
N PHE A 318 3.85 -13.87 -10.64
CA PHE A 318 3.02 -14.54 -9.65
C PHE A 318 1.97 -13.57 -9.08
N ASN A 319 0.70 -13.78 -9.43
CA ASN A 319 -0.44 -13.06 -8.91
C ASN A 319 -1.10 -13.83 -7.75
N GLN A 320 -0.68 -13.49 -6.54
CA GLN A 320 -1.12 -14.12 -5.30
C GLN A 320 -2.64 -13.99 -5.02
N GLN A 321 -3.32 -13.02 -5.63
CA GLN A 321 -4.75 -12.77 -5.43
C GLN A 321 -5.64 -13.82 -6.10
N LEU A 322 -5.14 -14.52 -7.13
CA LEU A 322 -5.90 -15.54 -7.87
C LEU A 322 -5.80 -16.93 -7.20
N PHE A 323 -4.65 -17.27 -6.62
CA PHE A 323 -4.50 -18.51 -5.83
C PHE A 323 -5.20 -18.47 -4.47
N SER A 324 -5.45 -17.29 -3.92
CA SER A 324 -6.26 -17.13 -2.70
C SER A 324 -7.76 -17.32 -2.93
N ARG A 325 -8.24 -17.38 -4.20
CA ARG A 325 -9.66 -17.61 -4.55
C ARG A 325 -10.00 -19.05 -4.93
N ALA A 326 -9.02 -19.95 -5.11
CA ALA A 326 -9.24 -21.34 -5.55
C ALA A 326 -9.47 -22.35 -4.40
N SER A 327 -10.20 -21.95 -3.34
CA SER A 327 -10.78 -22.93 -2.39
C SER A 327 -12.21 -23.26 -2.81
N PRO A 328 -12.64 -24.53 -2.78
CA PRO A 328 -13.94 -24.93 -3.31
C PRO A 328 -15.09 -24.28 -2.51
N ALA A 329 -16.14 -23.95 -3.27
CA ALA A 329 -17.31 -23.17 -2.89
C ALA A 329 -17.84 -23.42 -1.47
N ARG A 330 -17.94 -22.33 -0.69
CA ARG A 330 -18.90 -22.22 0.42
C ARG A 330 -19.98 -21.21 0.02
N ALA A 331 -21.22 -21.56 0.34
CA ALA A 331 -22.49 -20.92 -0.05
C ALA A 331 -22.52 -19.39 0.18
N PRO A 332 -23.42 -18.63 -0.49
CA PRO A 332 -23.29 -17.19 -0.63
C PRO A 332 -23.53 -16.50 0.72
N ALA A 333 -22.50 -15.82 1.23
CA ALA A 333 -22.65 -14.83 2.29
C ALA A 333 -23.12 -13.49 1.68
N ALA A 334 -23.93 -12.77 2.45
CA ALA A 334 -24.56 -11.50 2.13
C ALA A 334 -23.54 -10.39 1.72
N PRO A 335 -23.97 -9.25 1.14
CA PRO A 335 -23.12 -8.38 0.35
C PRO A 335 -22.00 -7.75 1.20
N GLU A 336 -20.75 -8.10 0.89
CA GLU A 336 -19.55 -7.52 1.50
C GLU A 336 -19.43 -6.04 1.12
N GLN A 337 -19.43 -5.19 2.15
CA GLN A 337 -19.03 -3.79 2.04
C GLN A 337 -17.54 -3.72 1.71
N THR A 338 -17.20 -2.96 0.68
CA THR A 338 -15.84 -2.74 0.18
C THR A 338 -14.99 -2.01 1.23
N HIS A 339 -14.16 -2.75 1.99
CA HIS A 339 -13.12 -2.16 2.83
C HIS A 339 -11.82 -2.03 2.04
N THR A 340 -11.42 -0.78 1.75
CA THR A 340 -10.17 -0.41 1.09
C THR A 340 -8.98 -0.75 1.98
N ALA A 341 -8.13 -1.68 1.53
CA ALA A 341 -6.85 -1.96 2.19
C ALA A 341 -5.91 -0.75 2.06
N SER A 342 -5.29 -0.33 3.16
CA SER A 342 -4.14 0.58 3.12
C SER A 342 -2.97 -0.09 2.38
N ALA A 343 -2.16 0.68 1.64
CA ALA A 343 -1.02 0.15 0.90
C ALA A 343 -0.13 -0.75 1.79
N GLY A 344 -0.04 -2.04 1.46
CA GLY A 344 0.80 -3.04 2.12
C GLY A 344 0.14 -3.88 3.24
N PHE A 345 -0.77 -3.31 4.03
CA PHE A 345 -1.45 -4.04 5.12
C PHE A 345 -2.96 -4.12 4.91
N ARG A 346 -3.53 -5.32 5.08
CA ARG A 346 -4.98 -5.53 5.06
C ARG A 346 -5.43 -5.85 6.48
N ARG A 347 -6.47 -5.16 6.95
CA ARG A 347 -7.07 -5.24 8.29
C ARG A 347 -6.04 -5.49 9.39
N PRO A 348 -5.06 -4.60 9.58
CA PRO A 348 -4.05 -4.77 10.62
C PRO A 348 -4.72 -4.91 11.99
N VAL A 349 -4.18 -5.78 12.84
CA VAL A 349 -4.71 -6.07 14.17
C VAL A 349 -3.88 -5.32 15.21
N ILE A 350 -4.54 -4.43 15.94
CA ILE A 350 -3.90 -3.51 16.87
C ILE A 350 -4.38 -3.83 18.28
N ILE A 351 -3.44 -4.19 19.17
CA ILE A 351 -3.76 -4.46 20.57
C ILE A 351 -3.76 -3.14 21.35
N LEU A 352 -4.91 -2.83 21.94
CA LEU A 352 -5.16 -1.67 22.79
C LEU A 352 -5.23 -2.13 24.25
N ALA A 353 -4.39 -1.54 25.10
CA ALA A 353 -4.40 -1.85 26.53
C ALA A 353 -3.75 -0.72 27.32
N ALA A 354 -4.16 -0.55 28.59
CA ALA A 354 -3.37 0.24 29.52
C ALA A 354 -1.96 -0.39 29.69
N PRO A 355 -0.93 0.39 30.03
CA PRO A 355 0.39 -0.15 30.34
C PRO A 355 0.26 -1.22 31.41
N ARG A 356 1.06 -2.29 31.30
CA ARG A 356 1.11 -3.37 32.31
C ARG A 356 -0.19 -4.20 32.43
N SER A 357 -1.03 -4.22 31.40
CA SER A 357 -2.24 -5.06 31.35
C SER A 357 -2.02 -6.50 30.88
N GLY A 358 -0.78 -6.91 30.59
CA GLY A 358 -0.50 -8.24 30.00
C GLY A 358 -0.54 -8.28 28.47
N SER A 359 -0.65 -7.13 27.80
CA SER A 359 -0.68 -7.05 26.32
C SER A 359 0.56 -7.62 25.62
N THR A 360 1.71 -7.68 26.31
CA THR A 360 2.91 -8.36 25.79
C THR A 360 2.72 -9.86 25.69
N PHE A 361 2.11 -10.51 26.69
CA PHE A 361 1.81 -11.94 26.66
C PHE A 361 0.83 -12.25 25.52
N LEU A 362 -0.23 -11.46 25.41
CA LEU A 362 -1.20 -11.59 24.31
C LEU A 362 -0.53 -11.43 22.93
N PHE A 363 0.29 -10.39 22.77
CA PHE A 363 1.03 -10.15 21.53
C PHE A 363 1.99 -11.30 21.18
N GLU A 364 2.79 -11.77 22.15
CA GLU A 364 3.77 -12.85 21.92
C GLU A 364 3.10 -14.18 21.58
N THR A 365 1.93 -14.44 22.17
CA THR A 365 1.11 -15.62 21.87
C THR A 365 0.52 -15.53 20.46
N LEU A 366 -0.12 -14.42 20.11
CA LEU A 366 -0.68 -14.21 18.76
C LEU A 366 0.40 -14.17 17.68
N ALA A 367 1.60 -13.67 17.99
CA ALA A 367 2.72 -13.65 17.05
C ALA A 367 3.22 -15.05 16.64
N GLN A 368 2.76 -16.13 17.29
CA GLN A 368 3.03 -17.50 16.85
C GLN A 368 2.15 -17.96 15.68
N ALA A 369 1.09 -17.20 15.33
CA ALA A 369 0.22 -17.52 14.20
C ALA A 369 0.92 -17.27 12.86
N ALA A 370 0.76 -18.17 11.89
CA ALA A 370 1.35 -18.01 10.54
C ALA A 370 0.91 -16.73 9.82
N GLY A 371 -0.31 -16.27 10.12
CA GLY A 371 -0.94 -15.15 9.44
C GLY A 371 -0.53 -13.78 9.97
N PHE A 372 0.18 -13.69 11.10
CA PHE A 372 0.56 -12.42 11.70
C PHE A 372 2.02 -12.06 11.44
N TYR A 373 2.23 -10.78 11.15
CA TYR A 373 3.55 -10.18 10.97
C TYR A 373 3.74 -9.03 11.94
N THR A 374 4.91 -8.91 12.52
CA THR A 374 5.17 -7.93 13.59
C THR A 374 6.50 -7.23 13.37
N VAL A 375 6.78 -6.18 14.14
CA VAL A 375 8.11 -5.57 14.17
C VAL A 375 9.06 -6.24 15.19
N GLY A 376 8.73 -7.45 15.67
CA GLY A 376 9.46 -8.19 16.70
C GLY A 376 9.31 -7.65 18.12
N GLY A 377 8.52 -6.57 18.31
CA GLY A 377 8.39 -5.91 19.60
C GLY A 377 7.50 -4.69 19.60
N GLU A 378 7.76 -3.77 20.53
CA GLU A 378 7.03 -2.51 20.61
C GLU A 378 7.56 -1.51 19.58
N SER A 379 6.64 -0.82 18.92
CA SER A 379 6.91 0.02 17.75
C SER A 379 7.37 1.44 18.12
N HIS A 380 7.89 1.68 19.33
CA HIS A 380 8.26 3.03 19.78
C HIS A 380 9.15 3.77 18.77
N GLY A 381 10.24 3.14 18.31
CA GLY A 381 11.12 3.74 17.31
C GLY A 381 10.56 3.81 15.89
N VAL A 382 9.39 3.19 15.61
CA VAL A 382 8.69 3.30 14.31
C VAL A 382 7.89 4.59 14.27
N PHE A 383 7.13 4.88 15.34
CA PHE A 383 6.37 6.13 15.47
C PHE A 383 7.27 7.32 15.80
N GLU A 384 8.04 7.23 16.89
CA GLU A 384 8.83 8.36 17.40
C GLU A 384 10.13 8.61 16.61
N GLY A 385 10.41 7.81 15.59
CA GLY A 385 11.41 8.13 14.56
C GLY A 385 10.99 9.28 13.66
N ILE A 386 9.68 9.57 13.57
CA ILE A 386 9.13 10.72 12.88
C ILE A 386 9.00 11.87 13.88
N ASN A 387 9.79 12.93 13.71
CA ASN A 387 9.86 14.04 14.68
C ASN A 387 8.50 14.65 15.04
N LYS A 388 7.56 14.71 14.07
CA LYS A 388 6.20 15.23 14.27
C LYS A 388 5.36 14.39 15.25
N LEU A 389 5.68 13.10 15.41
CA LEU A 389 4.94 12.16 16.26
C LEU A 389 5.58 11.98 17.66
N ARG A 390 6.67 12.70 17.94
CA ARG A 390 7.44 12.54 19.17
C ARG A 390 7.08 13.63 20.20
N PRO A 391 6.53 13.28 21.38
CA PRO A 391 6.28 14.26 22.42
C PRO A 391 7.57 14.91 22.90
N GLY A 392 7.52 16.23 23.11
CA GLY A 392 8.68 17.03 23.53
C GLY A 392 9.60 17.49 22.40
N VAL A 393 9.32 17.11 21.14
CA VAL A 393 9.96 17.64 19.94
C VAL A 393 8.86 18.26 19.06
N GLY A 394 8.88 19.57 18.84
CA GLY A 394 7.82 20.28 18.11
C GLY A 394 6.60 20.63 18.96
N SER A 395 5.39 20.63 18.36
CA SER A 395 4.15 21.08 19.01
C SER A 395 3.41 20.00 19.80
N LEU A 396 3.79 18.73 19.65
CA LEU A 396 3.11 17.60 20.30
C LEU A 396 3.45 17.52 21.80
N ARG A 397 2.41 17.56 22.64
CA ARG A 397 2.54 17.61 24.12
C ARG A 397 2.40 16.26 24.81
N SER A 398 1.71 15.29 24.21
CA SER A 398 1.46 13.96 24.78
C SER A 398 1.54 12.86 23.72
N ASN A 399 1.38 11.58 24.10
CA ASN A 399 1.33 10.46 23.17
C ASN A 399 0.04 10.37 22.33
N ARG A 400 -0.94 11.26 22.57
CA ARG A 400 -2.21 11.33 21.83
C ARG A 400 -1.96 11.73 20.38
N LEU A 401 -2.45 10.90 19.45
CA LEU A 401 -2.48 11.22 18.02
C LEU A 401 -3.92 11.13 17.53
N THR A 402 -4.42 12.20 16.93
CA THR A 402 -5.71 12.26 16.21
C THR A 402 -5.51 11.97 14.72
N ALA A 403 -6.60 11.86 13.96
CA ALA A 403 -6.56 11.64 12.52
C ALA A 403 -5.73 12.72 11.77
N ASP A 404 -5.68 13.95 12.27
CA ASP A 404 -4.93 15.07 11.66
C ASP A 404 -3.41 14.84 11.60
N TYR A 405 -2.90 13.91 12.41
CA TYR A 405 -1.49 13.52 12.37
C TYR A 405 -1.20 12.48 11.29
N ALA A 406 -2.22 11.83 10.71
CA ALA A 406 -2.10 10.81 9.66
C ALA A 406 -2.13 11.43 8.25
N ASP A 407 -1.41 12.54 8.06
CA ASP A 407 -1.23 13.12 6.72
C ASP A 407 -0.45 12.16 5.79
N PRO A 408 -0.58 12.29 4.46
CA PRO A 408 -0.01 11.32 3.51
C PRO A 408 1.49 11.08 3.68
N GLU A 409 2.27 12.12 4.04
CA GLU A 409 3.72 12.00 4.20
C GLU A 409 4.07 11.26 5.49
N THR A 410 3.40 11.59 6.60
CA THR A 410 3.53 10.86 7.86
C THR A 410 3.11 9.39 7.69
N GLY A 411 2.02 9.14 6.97
CA GLY A 411 1.53 7.79 6.66
C GLY A 411 2.55 6.98 5.85
N ARG A 412 3.09 7.55 4.76
CA ARG A 412 4.13 6.91 3.94
C ARG A 412 5.37 6.53 4.76
N GLN A 413 5.91 7.48 5.54
CA GLN A 413 7.09 7.22 6.39
C GLN A 413 6.82 6.15 7.44
N LEU A 414 5.62 6.13 8.04
CA LEU A 414 5.29 5.13 9.05
C LEU A 414 5.16 3.74 8.43
N LEU A 415 4.50 3.62 7.26
CA LEU A 415 4.41 2.37 6.50
C LEU A 415 5.81 1.86 6.13
N GLU A 416 6.71 2.72 5.65
CA GLU A 416 8.10 2.36 5.37
C GLU A 416 8.83 1.86 6.63
N ASN A 417 8.69 2.57 7.76
CA ASN A 417 9.31 2.18 9.02
C ASN A 417 8.80 0.83 9.54
N PHE A 418 7.51 0.54 9.37
CA PHE A 418 6.95 -0.77 9.67
C PHE A 418 7.55 -1.83 8.75
N THR A 419 7.47 -1.61 7.43
CA THR A 419 7.97 -2.52 6.37
C THR A 419 9.40 -2.98 6.62
N GLN A 420 10.31 -2.04 6.93
CA GLN A 420 11.74 -2.34 7.12
C GLN A 420 12.03 -3.25 8.32
N ARG A 421 11.09 -3.38 9.25
CA ARG A 421 11.26 -4.12 10.52
C ARG A 421 10.35 -5.34 10.62
N LEU A 422 9.53 -5.61 9.61
CA LEU A 422 8.61 -6.74 9.64
C LEU A 422 9.35 -8.06 9.71
N VAL A 423 8.86 -8.92 10.61
CA VAL A 423 9.24 -10.31 10.74
C VAL A 423 7.99 -11.18 10.85
N ASP A 424 8.10 -12.42 10.39
CA ASP A 424 7.12 -13.48 10.65
C ASP A 424 7.27 -14.08 12.05
N ARG A 425 6.48 -15.12 12.35
CA ARG A 425 6.51 -15.85 13.63
C ARG A 425 7.86 -16.50 13.96
N ASP A 426 8.66 -16.80 12.94
CA ASP A 426 9.98 -17.42 13.08
C ASP A 426 11.09 -16.36 13.21
N GLY A 427 10.71 -15.07 13.23
CA GLY A 427 11.62 -13.94 13.32
C GLY A 427 12.36 -13.65 12.01
N GLN A 428 11.94 -14.25 10.90
CA GLN A 428 12.54 -14.01 9.59
C GLN A 428 12.01 -12.72 9.00
N LYS A 429 12.91 -11.92 8.43
CA LYS A 429 12.51 -10.68 7.75
C LYS A 429 11.66 -11.00 6.54
N VAL A 430 10.57 -10.26 6.39
CA VAL A 430 9.62 -10.40 5.27
C VAL A 430 9.55 -9.09 4.49
N ASN A 431 9.52 -9.19 3.16
CA ASN A 431 9.22 -8.04 2.30
C ASN A 431 7.69 -7.91 2.19
N ILE A 432 7.17 -6.67 2.14
CA ILE A 432 5.71 -6.45 2.05
C ILE A 432 5.15 -7.14 0.79
N ALA A 433 4.14 -8.00 1.02
CA ALA A 433 3.19 -8.44 0.03
C ALA A 433 1.85 -7.73 0.28
N ASN A 434 1.09 -7.42 -0.78
CA ASN A 434 -0.24 -6.84 -0.61
C ASN A 434 -1.14 -7.80 0.16
N GLY A 435 -1.64 -7.36 1.33
CA GLY A 435 -2.60 -8.13 2.12
C GLY A 435 -2.07 -8.69 3.44
N MET A 436 -0.86 -8.31 3.87
CA MET A 436 -0.32 -8.78 5.16
C MET A 436 -1.14 -8.26 6.34
N ARG A 437 -1.32 -9.12 7.35
CA ARG A 437 -1.94 -8.77 8.62
C ARG A 437 -0.86 -8.36 9.62
N LEU A 438 -0.58 -7.07 9.68
CA LEU A 438 0.27 -6.51 10.74
C LEU A 438 -0.42 -6.77 12.08
N LEU A 439 0.29 -7.41 13.01
CA LEU A 439 -0.06 -7.45 14.43
C LEU A 439 0.83 -6.45 15.15
N GLU A 440 0.20 -5.44 15.74
CA GLU A 440 0.91 -4.33 16.35
C GLU A 440 0.45 -4.11 17.80
N LYS A 441 1.44 -3.99 18.69
CA LYS A 441 1.22 -3.70 20.10
C LYS A 441 2.27 -2.72 20.59
N THR A 442 1.80 -1.53 20.92
CA THR A 442 2.55 -0.52 21.66
C THR A 442 1.62 0.09 22.70
N PRO A 443 1.98 0.19 24.00
CA PRO A 443 1.07 0.73 25.03
C PRO A 443 0.50 2.12 24.69
N LYS A 444 1.24 2.92 23.90
CA LYS A 444 0.81 4.25 23.44
C LYS A 444 -0.41 4.22 22.51
N ASN A 445 -0.73 3.07 21.89
CA ASN A 445 -1.88 2.97 20.99
C ASN A 445 -3.22 3.16 21.69
N ALA A 446 -3.26 2.97 23.01
CA ALA A 446 -4.41 3.35 23.84
C ALA A 446 -4.84 4.82 23.64
N LEU A 447 -3.95 5.67 23.10
CA LEU A 447 -4.20 7.08 22.83
C LEU A 447 -4.19 7.42 21.33
N ARG A 448 -4.17 6.44 20.42
CA ARG A 448 -3.90 6.67 18.98
C ARG A 448 -4.91 6.03 18.04
N VAL A 449 -6.03 5.52 18.54
CA VAL A 449 -7.03 4.84 17.71
C VAL A 449 -7.49 5.70 16.52
N PRO A 450 -7.79 7.01 16.63
CA PRO A 450 -8.22 7.81 15.49
C PRO A 450 -7.12 7.98 14.43
N PHE A 451 -5.86 8.14 14.88
CA PHE A 451 -4.69 8.18 13.99
C PHE A 451 -4.51 6.85 13.25
N LEU A 452 -4.60 5.73 13.98
CA LEU A 452 -4.42 4.39 13.42
C LEU A 452 -5.56 4.02 12.49
N ASN A 453 -6.80 4.42 12.78
CA ASN A 453 -7.95 4.22 11.90
C ASN A 453 -7.88 5.09 10.64
N ALA A 454 -7.33 6.31 10.74
CA ALA A 454 -7.08 7.14 9.57
C ALA A 454 -5.99 6.55 8.65
N LEU A 455 -4.94 5.97 9.24
CA LEU A 455 -3.85 5.32 8.50
C LEU A 455 -4.25 3.95 7.94
N PHE A 456 -5.07 3.22 8.70
CA PHE A 456 -5.54 1.87 8.40
C PHE A 456 -7.07 1.82 8.50
N PRO A 457 -7.79 2.26 7.45
CA PRO A 457 -9.26 2.38 7.49
C PRO A 457 -9.99 1.07 7.73
N ASP A 458 -9.32 -0.08 7.60
CA ASP A 458 -9.84 -1.43 7.79
C ASP A 458 -9.26 -2.15 9.03
N ALA A 459 -8.47 -1.47 9.88
CA ALA A 459 -7.85 -2.05 11.08
C ALA A 459 -8.83 -2.67 12.09
N LEU A 460 -8.45 -3.81 12.66
CA LEU A 460 -9.18 -4.44 13.77
C LEU A 460 -8.49 -4.14 15.10
N PHE A 461 -9.28 -3.90 16.14
CA PHE A 461 -8.76 -3.53 17.45
C PHE A 461 -9.08 -4.60 18.51
N ILE A 462 -8.07 -5.09 19.21
CA ILE A 462 -8.26 -5.97 20.36
C ILE A 462 -8.13 -5.11 21.61
N TYR A 463 -9.22 -4.93 22.35
CA TYR A 463 -9.24 -4.17 23.59
C TYR A 463 -9.03 -5.10 24.79
N LEU A 464 -7.80 -5.15 25.31
CA LEU A 464 -7.45 -5.95 26.49
C LEU A 464 -7.69 -5.15 27.77
N THR A 465 -8.57 -5.66 28.64
CA THR A 465 -8.90 -5.08 29.94
C THR A 465 -8.23 -5.84 31.08
N ARG A 466 -7.91 -5.13 32.16
CA ARG A 466 -7.38 -5.73 33.39
C ARG A 466 -7.88 -4.96 34.61
N GLU A 467 -8.27 -5.70 35.64
CA GLU A 467 -8.78 -5.16 36.91
C GLU A 467 -7.85 -4.06 37.49
N PRO A 468 -8.41 -2.94 37.98
CA PRO A 468 -7.67 -1.74 38.35
C PRO A 468 -6.62 -1.95 39.44
N ARG A 469 -6.92 -2.65 40.54
CA ARG A 469 -5.97 -2.82 41.66
C ARG A 469 -4.70 -3.52 41.19
N SER A 470 -4.89 -4.60 40.44
CA SER A 470 -3.78 -5.38 39.86
C SER A 470 -2.99 -4.58 38.83
N ASN A 471 -3.67 -3.83 37.96
CA ASN A 471 -3.01 -3.07 36.91
C ASN A 471 -2.26 -1.84 37.45
N ILE A 472 -2.92 -1.01 38.28
CA ILE A 472 -2.34 0.20 38.87
C ILE A 472 -1.12 -0.17 39.72
N SER A 473 -1.23 -1.20 40.56
CA SER A 473 -0.06 -1.70 41.31
C SER A 473 1.09 -2.08 40.39
N SER A 474 0.81 -2.72 39.26
CA SER A 474 1.86 -3.08 38.30
C SER A 474 2.46 -1.88 37.58
N ILE A 475 1.71 -0.79 37.39
CA ILE A 475 2.22 0.49 36.87
C ILE A 475 3.16 1.12 37.89
N MET A 476 2.76 1.18 39.17
CA MET A 476 3.61 1.70 40.25
C MET A 476 4.94 0.94 40.37
N GLU A 477 4.92 -0.39 40.25
CA GLU A 477 6.15 -1.21 40.21
C GLU A 477 7.06 -0.85 39.04
N ALA A 478 6.48 -0.61 37.86
CA ALA A 478 7.23 -0.25 36.66
C ALA A 478 7.90 1.14 36.81
N TRP A 479 7.23 2.08 37.47
CA TRP A 479 7.82 3.38 37.82
C TRP A 479 8.98 3.22 38.81
N ARG A 480 8.78 2.46 39.89
CA ARG A 480 9.80 2.26 40.94
C ARG A 480 11.03 1.50 40.45
N SER A 481 10.88 0.63 39.46
CA SER A 481 12.01 -0.15 38.96
C SER A 481 13.01 0.67 38.15
N GLY A 482 12.59 1.83 37.62
CA GLY A 482 13.40 2.64 36.70
C GLY A 482 13.62 2.01 35.31
N GLY A 483 13.25 0.74 35.11
CA GLY A 483 13.43 0.01 33.85
C GLY A 483 12.46 0.42 32.74
N PHE A 484 11.47 1.24 33.05
CA PHE A 484 10.41 1.66 32.12
C PHE A 484 10.42 3.18 31.85
N VAL A 485 11.54 3.86 32.13
CA VAL A 485 11.69 5.30 31.80
C VAL A 485 11.58 5.50 30.28
N THR A 486 10.56 6.24 29.86
CA THR A 486 10.29 6.57 28.45
C THR A 486 10.78 7.97 28.10
N TYR A 487 10.65 8.93 29.01
CA TYR A 487 11.14 10.29 28.83
C TYR A 487 12.09 10.65 29.96
N ARG A 488 13.34 10.94 29.60
CA ARG A 488 14.35 11.37 30.58
C ARG A 488 14.18 12.83 30.99
N HIS A 489 13.63 13.64 30.09
CA HIS A 489 13.37 15.05 30.29
C HIS A 489 12.03 15.39 29.62
N LEU A 490 11.12 15.96 30.40
CA LEU A 490 9.90 16.57 29.90
C LEU A 490 9.84 18.03 30.36
N PRO A 491 9.32 18.95 29.54
CA PRO A 491 9.14 20.34 29.96
C PRO A 491 8.29 20.39 31.23
N THR A 492 8.72 21.11 32.27
CA THR A 492 7.98 21.29 33.54
C THR A 492 7.81 20.05 34.42
N TRP A 493 8.33 18.87 34.04
CA TRP A 493 8.33 17.67 34.90
C TRP A 493 9.62 17.54 35.72
N PRO A 494 9.55 17.30 37.04
CA PRO A 494 10.73 16.98 37.83
C PRO A 494 11.19 15.54 37.57
N GLY A 495 12.35 15.38 36.92
CA GLY A 495 12.99 14.08 36.75
C GLY A 495 12.50 13.29 35.53
N THR A 496 12.39 11.97 35.66
CA THR A 496 12.05 11.06 34.58
C THR A 496 10.57 10.69 34.59
N TRP A 497 10.04 10.33 33.42
CA TRP A 497 8.69 9.80 33.23
C TRP A 497 8.75 8.38 32.68
N SER A 498 7.94 7.48 33.25
CA SER A 498 7.84 6.09 32.82
C SER A 498 6.53 5.79 32.09
N LEU A 499 6.60 4.86 31.13
CA LEU A 499 5.47 4.38 30.33
C LEU A 499 4.87 5.46 29.42
N LEU A 500 3.60 5.28 28.99
CA LEU A 500 2.93 6.24 28.10
C LEU A 500 2.67 7.58 28.79
N LEU A 501 2.59 8.65 28.00
CA LEU A 501 2.39 10.03 28.41
C LEU A 501 1.00 10.49 27.93
N PRO A 502 -0.05 10.43 28.76
CA PRO A 502 -1.39 10.83 28.35
C PRO A 502 -1.55 12.35 28.24
N PRO A 503 -2.61 12.87 27.58
CA PRO A 503 -2.99 14.28 27.70
C PRO A 503 -3.11 14.70 29.18
N ASP A 504 -2.88 15.99 29.46
CA ASP A 504 -2.99 16.60 30.79
C ASP A 504 -2.03 16.05 31.86
N TRP A 505 -0.99 15.33 31.44
CA TRP A 505 0.02 14.75 32.34
C TRP A 505 0.75 15.81 33.19
N GLU A 506 0.86 17.05 32.70
CA GLU A 506 1.51 18.16 33.40
C GLU A 506 0.84 18.45 34.75
N GLN A 507 -0.47 18.19 34.87
CA GLN A 507 -1.25 18.41 36.09
C GLN A 507 -0.85 17.47 37.23
N LEU A 508 -0.10 16.41 36.92
CA LEU A 508 0.36 15.42 37.89
C LEU A 508 1.64 15.83 38.62
N ALA A 509 2.21 17.00 38.30
CA ALA A 509 3.43 17.47 38.95
C ALA A 509 3.24 17.54 40.47
N GLY A 510 4.05 16.78 41.21
CA GLY A 510 3.97 16.70 42.67
C GLY A 510 2.89 15.76 43.23
N GLN A 511 2.11 15.09 42.38
CA GLN A 511 1.13 14.09 42.82
C GLN A 511 1.80 12.79 43.29
N PRO A 512 1.19 12.03 44.21
CA PRO A 512 1.67 10.72 44.63
C PRO A 512 1.75 9.73 43.46
N LEU A 513 2.66 8.75 43.55
CA LEU A 513 2.84 7.75 42.49
C LEU A 513 1.55 6.95 42.20
N ALA A 514 0.74 6.68 43.22
CA ALA A 514 -0.56 6.01 43.03
C ALA A 514 -1.51 6.82 42.15
N GLU A 515 -1.49 8.15 42.26
CA GLU A 515 -2.31 9.04 41.43
C GLU A 515 -1.79 9.09 40.00
N ILE A 516 -0.47 9.15 39.80
CA ILE A 516 0.14 9.07 38.46
C ILE A 516 -0.22 7.73 37.79
N ALA A 517 -0.12 6.62 38.53
CA ALA A 517 -0.43 5.28 38.03
C ALA A 517 -1.92 5.12 37.70
N ARG A 518 -2.81 5.58 38.58
CA ARG A 518 -4.26 5.61 38.34
C ARG A 518 -4.59 6.49 37.14
N PHE A 519 -3.95 7.65 36.99
CA PHE A 519 -4.16 8.54 35.85
C PHE A 519 -3.76 7.88 34.53
N GLN A 520 -2.59 7.25 34.44
CA GLN A 520 -2.15 6.53 33.23
C GLN A 520 -3.11 5.39 32.87
N TRP A 521 -3.57 4.63 33.86
CA TRP A 521 -4.57 3.58 33.70
C TRP A 521 -5.91 4.13 33.20
N ALA A 522 -6.47 5.10 33.93
CA ALA A 522 -7.75 5.73 33.63
C ALA A 522 -7.77 6.38 32.25
N SER A 523 -6.75 7.18 31.95
CA SER A 523 -6.66 7.87 30.67
C SER A 523 -6.58 6.90 29.49
N SER A 524 -5.94 5.74 29.68
CA SER A 524 -5.86 4.71 28.63
C SER A 524 -7.25 4.14 28.34
N HIS A 525 -7.99 3.72 29.37
CA HIS A 525 -9.34 3.18 29.20
C HIS A 525 -10.34 4.20 28.66
N GLN A 526 -10.32 5.42 29.18
CA GLN A 526 -11.22 6.49 28.74
C GLN A 526 -11.04 6.83 27.27
N HIS A 527 -9.79 6.95 26.79
CA HIS A 527 -9.53 7.23 25.38
C HIS A 527 -9.83 6.03 24.49
N ILE A 528 -9.49 4.80 24.90
CA ILE A 528 -9.86 3.61 24.14
C ILE A 528 -11.39 3.53 23.97
N MET A 529 -12.16 3.68 25.05
CA MET A 529 -13.62 3.65 24.96
C MET A 529 -14.17 4.76 24.06
N ALA A 530 -13.74 6.00 24.27
CA ALA A 530 -14.20 7.14 23.48
C ALA A 530 -13.84 7.03 21.99
N ASP A 531 -12.70 6.43 21.65
CA ASP A 531 -12.27 6.29 20.26
C ASP A 531 -12.83 5.04 19.56
N LEU A 532 -13.16 3.98 20.32
CA LEU A 532 -13.81 2.77 19.79
C LEU A 532 -15.33 2.93 19.66
N GLU A 533 -15.97 3.73 20.52
CA GLU A 533 -17.42 4.01 20.51
C GLU A 533 -17.96 4.38 19.11
N PRO A 534 -17.32 5.26 18.32
CA PRO A 534 -17.81 5.60 16.98
C PRO A 534 -17.52 4.54 15.89
N LEU A 535 -16.73 3.50 16.19
CA LEU A 535 -16.37 2.48 15.20
C LEU A 535 -17.42 1.36 15.15
N PRO A 536 -17.64 0.73 13.96
CA PRO A 536 -18.50 -0.44 13.86
C PRO A 536 -18.06 -1.54 14.83
N ARG A 537 -19.02 -2.25 15.43
CA ARG A 537 -18.76 -3.24 16.49
C ARG A 537 -17.87 -4.39 15.99
N GLU A 538 -18.00 -4.77 14.73
CA GLU A 538 -17.19 -5.79 14.05
C GLU A 538 -15.71 -5.39 13.87
N ARG A 539 -15.36 -4.12 14.16
CA ARG A 539 -13.98 -3.62 14.06
C ARG A 539 -13.19 -3.77 15.35
N TRP A 540 -13.79 -4.21 16.45
CA TRP A 540 -13.06 -4.44 17.69
C TRP A 540 -13.57 -5.64 18.48
N LEU A 541 -12.74 -6.16 19.40
CA LEU A 541 -13.08 -7.28 20.29
C LEU A 541 -12.54 -6.99 21.68
N ALA A 542 -13.39 -7.07 22.70
CA ALA A 542 -12.96 -6.99 24.10
C ALA A 542 -12.44 -8.34 24.59
N VAL A 543 -11.33 -8.30 25.32
CA VAL A 543 -10.70 -9.46 25.95
C VAL A 543 -10.38 -9.10 27.39
N ASP A 544 -10.92 -9.86 28.35
CA ASP A 544 -10.51 -9.71 29.74
C ASP A 544 -9.22 -10.49 30.01
N HIS A 545 -8.29 -9.87 30.73
CA HIS A 545 -7.03 -10.50 31.09
C HIS A 545 -7.21 -11.74 31.98
N ALA A 546 -8.22 -11.77 32.86
CA ALA A 546 -8.49 -12.94 33.68
C ALA A 546 -8.96 -14.12 32.82
N ASP A 547 -9.84 -13.86 31.85
CA ASP A 547 -10.33 -14.87 30.91
C ASP A 547 -9.19 -15.40 30.02
N LEU A 548 -8.33 -14.50 29.52
CA LEU A 548 -7.15 -14.87 28.74
C LEU A 548 -6.21 -15.83 29.50
N LEU A 549 -6.07 -15.67 30.82
CA LEU A 549 -5.25 -16.56 31.64
C LEU A 549 -5.99 -17.85 32.05
N ALA A 550 -7.31 -17.79 32.22
CA ALA A 550 -8.11 -18.94 32.62
C ALA A 550 -8.31 -19.93 31.45
N ASP A 551 -8.50 -19.40 30.24
CA ASP A 551 -8.65 -20.17 29.00
C ASP A 551 -7.88 -19.49 27.87
N THR A 552 -6.55 -19.64 27.90
CA THR A 552 -5.69 -19.11 26.84
C THR A 552 -6.03 -19.70 25.48
N PRO A 553 -6.19 -21.03 25.30
CA PRO A 553 -6.54 -21.61 24.00
C PRO A 553 -7.84 -21.04 23.42
N GLY A 554 -8.94 -21.07 24.18
CA GLY A 554 -10.23 -20.57 23.69
C GLY A 554 -10.24 -19.08 23.44
N THR A 555 -9.54 -18.29 24.26
CA THR A 555 -9.41 -16.85 24.04
C THR A 555 -8.63 -16.53 22.77
N ILE A 556 -7.52 -17.24 22.51
CA ILE A 556 -6.72 -17.05 21.30
C ILE A 556 -7.47 -17.51 20.05
N GLU A 557 -8.18 -18.63 20.11
CA GLU A 557 -9.05 -19.10 19.02
C GLU A 557 -10.12 -18.06 18.67
N ARG A 558 -10.79 -17.49 19.69
CA ARG A 558 -11.79 -16.42 19.51
C ARG A 558 -11.20 -15.18 18.81
N ILE A 559 -9.97 -14.80 19.17
CA ILE A 559 -9.27 -13.68 18.55
C ILE A 559 -8.88 -14.01 17.10
N CYS A 560 -8.37 -15.21 16.84
CA CYS A 560 -8.05 -15.68 15.49
C CYS A 560 -9.28 -15.67 14.58
N LEU A 561 -10.43 -16.14 15.07
CA LEU A 561 -11.71 -16.09 14.36
C LEU A 561 -12.13 -14.65 14.03
N PHE A 562 -12.07 -13.75 15.02
CA PHE A 562 -12.37 -12.33 14.84
C PHE A 562 -11.45 -11.66 13.81
N ALA A 563 -10.16 -12.00 13.83
CA ALA A 563 -9.15 -11.43 12.95
C ALA A 563 -9.08 -12.07 11.55
N ASP A 564 -9.85 -13.14 11.31
CA ASP A 564 -9.76 -13.97 10.11
C ASP A 564 -8.31 -14.49 9.90
N ILE A 565 -7.74 -15.06 10.97
CA ILE A 565 -6.41 -15.67 11.00
C ILE A 565 -6.53 -17.16 11.32
N PRO A 566 -5.83 -18.05 10.58
CA PRO A 566 -5.82 -19.47 10.91
C PRO A 566 -5.32 -19.73 12.32
N PHE A 567 -6.12 -20.45 13.11
CA PHE A 567 -5.69 -21.05 14.37
C PHE A 567 -5.04 -22.39 14.06
N ASP A 568 -3.81 -22.34 13.53
CA ASP A 568 -3.10 -23.52 12.99
C ASP A 568 -2.58 -24.49 14.08
N GLU A 569 -2.14 -25.68 13.67
CA GLU A 569 -1.66 -26.73 14.58
C GLU A 569 -0.49 -26.28 15.46
N GLN A 570 0.38 -25.39 14.96
CA GLN A 570 1.52 -24.89 15.72
C GLN A 570 1.05 -23.95 16.85
N LEU A 571 0.15 -23.02 16.54
CA LEU A 571 -0.43 -22.13 17.53
C LEU A 571 -1.29 -22.91 18.55
N GLN A 572 -2.09 -23.87 18.09
CA GLN A 572 -2.84 -24.79 18.97
C GLN A 572 -1.90 -25.53 19.94
N SER A 573 -0.82 -26.11 19.41
CA SER A 573 0.18 -26.82 20.22
C SER A 573 0.91 -25.88 21.17
N TYR A 574 1.17 -24.64 20.75
CA TYR A 574 1.81 -23.63 21.60
C TYR A 574 0.94 -23.27 22.80
N VAL A 575 -0.34 -22.93 22.58
CA VAL A 575 -1.25 -22.52 23.67
C VAL A 575 -1.70 -23.68 24.56
N ALA A 576 -1.60 -24.93 24.09
CA ALA A 576 -1.93 -26.12 24.86
C ALA A 576 -0.82 -26.58 25.84
N GLN A 577 0.34 -25.90 25.87
CA GLN A 577 1.43 -26.24 26.78
C GLN A 577 1.03 -26.00 28.25
N GLU A 578 1.42 -26.91 29.15
CA GLU A 578 1.11 -26.79 30.60
C GLU A 578 1.66 -25.51 31.23
N THR A 579 2.76 -24.97 30.69
CA THR A 579 3.32 -23.68 31.10
C THR A 579 3.83 -22.91 29.88
N LEU A 580 3.18 -21.79 29.60
CA LEU A 580 3.66 -20.86 28.58
C LEU A 580 4.88 -20.06 29.08
N PRO A 581 5.80 -19.67 28.18
CA PRO A 581 6.92 -18.81 28.53
C PRO A 581 6.47 -17.50 29.19
N MET A 582 7.20 -17.08 30.23
CA MET A 582 6.96 -15.77 30.85
C MET A 582 7.28 -14.64 29.86
N SER A 583 6.38 -13.66 29.73
CA SER A 583 6.61 -12.56 28.78
C SER A 583 7.86 -11.74 29.15
N ARG A 584 8.55 -11.21 28.14
CA ARG A 584 9.83 -10.45 28.28
C ARG A 584 9.79 -9.24 29.22
N HIS A 585 8.60 -8.75 29.55
CA HIS A 585 8.41 -7.56 30.40
C HIS A 585 7.85 -7.90 31.79
N THR A 586 7.88 -9.17 32.20
CA THR A 586 7.47 -9.61 33.53
C THR A 586 8.52 -9.19 34.57
N VAL A 587 8.15 -8.31 35.51
CA VAL A 587 9.09 -7.81 36.54
C VAL A 587 9.18 -8.79 37.72
N THR A 588 8.07 -9.39 38.08
CA THR A 588 7.95 -10.40 39.15
C THR A 588 6.72 -11.26 38.82
N ALA A 589 6.76 -12.55 39.16
CA ALA A 589 5.73 -13.52 38.80
C ALA A 589 4.31 -13.02 39.15
N PRO A 590 3.29 -13.32 38.33
CA PRO A 590 1.90 -12.99 38.64
C PRO A 590 1.45 -13.71 39.90
N ALA A 591 0.86 -12.97 40.86
CA ALA A 591 0.18 -13.55 42.01
C ALA A 591 -1.08 -12.72 42.32
N PRO A 592 -2.23 -13.34 42.63
CA PRO A 592 -3.51 -12.62 42.81
C PRO A 592 -3.46 -11.50 43.85
N ASP A 593 -2.76 -11.73 44.97
CA ASP A 593 -2.66 -10.76 46.07
C ASP A 593 -1.42 -9.85 45.96
N LYS A 594 -0.69 -9.89 44.85
CA LYS A 594 0.55 -9.11 44.68
C LYS A 594 0.31 -7.60 44.82
N TRP A 595 -0.87 -7.13 44.45
CA TRP A 595 -1.23 -5.71 44.54
C TRP A 595 -1.33 -5.22 45.99
N ARG A 596 -1.58 -6.12 46.96
CA ARG A 596 -1.77 -5.76 48.37
C ARG A 596 -0.55 -5.08 48.99
N LYS A 597 0.65 -5.31 48.45
CA LYS A 597 1.87 -4.60 48.90
C LYS A 597 1.82 -3.08 48.67
N ASN A 598 0.95 -2.62 47.76
CA ASN A 598 0.72 -1.22 47.44
C ASN A 598 -0.65 -0.71 47.92
N GLU A 599 -1.43 -1.55 48.63
CA GLU A 599 -2.82 -1.25 49.03
C GLU A 599 -2.94 0.08 49.80
N GLY A 600 -2.06 0.31 50.77
CA GLY A 600 -2.06 1.54 51.57
C GLY A 600 -1.85 2.81 50.74
N GLU A 601 -0.99 2.77 49.72
CA GLU A 601 -0.73 3.92 48.83
C GLU A 601 -1.83 4.09 47.78
N MET A 602 -2.47 3.01 47.35
CA MET A 602 -3.55 3.05 46.36
C MET A 602 -4.91 3.41 46.96
N GLN A 603 -5.11 3.25 48.27
CA GLN A 603 -6.39 3.51 48.93
C GLN A 603 -7.08 4.83 48.51
N PRO A 604 -6.37 5.97 48.36
CA PRO A 604 -6.99 7.24 47.96
C PRO A 604 -7.55 7.24 46.53
N VAL A 605 -7.05 6.35 45.65
CA VAL A 605 -7.33 6.35 44.20
C VAL A 605 -8.29 5.23 43.78
N LEU A 606 -8.56 4.26 44.65
CA LEU A 606 -9.37 3.07 44.32
C LEU A 606 -10.82 3.40 44.00
N ALA A 607 -11.46 4.32 44.72
CA ALA A 607 -12.88 4.65 44.48
C ALA A 607 -13.11 5.21 43.06
N GLN A 608 -12.22 6.09 42.60
CA GLN A 608 -12.28 6.60 41.23
C GLN A 608 -11.93 5.52 40.21
N ALA A 609 -10.98 4.64 40.52
CA ALA A 609 -10.63 3.52 39.66
C ALA A 609 -11.81 2.54 39.49
N ASP A 610 -12.54 2.23 40.57
CA ASP A 610 -13.72 1.36 40.56
C ASP A 610 -14.86 1.97 39.73
N GLN A 611 -15.07 3.29 39.81
CA GLN A 611 -16.07 3.97 38.97
C GLN A 611 -15.75 3.84 37.48
N ILE A 612 -14.50 4.07 37.10
CA ILE A 612 -14.06 3.92 35.70
C ILE A 612 -14.12 2.45 35.27
N TRP A 613 -13.77 1.53 36.17
CA TRP A 613 -13.85 0.10 35.88
C TRP A 613 -15.28 -0.37 35.61
N ALA A 614 -16.26 0.15 36.34
CA ALA A 614 -17.67 -0.10 36.06
C ALA A 614 -18.07 0.41 34.66
N GLN A 615 -17.55 1.56 34.22
CA GLN A 615 -17.75 2.06 32.86
C GLN A 615 -17.11 1.16 31.81
N VAL A 616 -15.87 0.69 32.06
CA VAL A 616 -15.17 -0.25 31.17
C VAL A 616 -15.96 -1.55 31.03
N GLN A 617 -16.40 -2.14 32.15
CA GLN A 617 -17.21 -3.37 32.15
C GLN A 617 -18.52 -3.17 31.37
N GLY A 618 -19.23 -2.06 31.60
CA GLY A 618 -20.45 -1.74 30.86
C GLY A 618 -20.21 -1.58 29.37
N PHE A 619 -19.13 -0.89 28.97
CA PHE A 619 -18.77 -0.69 27.57
C PHE A 619 -18.42 -1.99 26.86
N THR A 620 -17.68 -2.89 27.52
CA THR A 620 -17.30 -4.17 26.93
C THR A 620 -18.46 -5.17 26.86
N GLN A 621 -19.38 -5.15 27.83
CA GLN A 621 -20.54 -6.05 27.88
C GLN A 621 -21.67 -5.64 26.94
N ALA A 622 -21.89 -4.34 26.73
CA ALA A 622 -22.94 -3.83 25.84
C ALA A 622 -22.76 -4.24 24.36
N GLY A 623 -21.62 -4.85 24.02
CA GLY A 623 -21.28 -5.30 22.67
C GLY A 623 -21.33 -6.82 22.45
N ASP A 624 -21.69 -7.64 23.43
CA ASP A 624 -21.73 -9.11 23.29
C ASP A 624 -23.15 -9.67 23.07
N ASP A 625 -24.16 -8.81 22.93
CA ASP A 625 -25.53 -9.21 22.59
C ASP A 625 -25.64 -9.51 21.08
N PRO A 626 -25.98 -10.73 20.66
CA PRO A 626 -26.07 -11.08 19.25
C PRO A 626 -27.33 -10.47 18.64
N ALA A 627 -27.16 -9.50 17.74
CA ALA A 627 -28.19 -9.04 16.81
C ALA A 627 -28.19 -9.87 15.52
#